data_AF-A0A5S4G0D8-F1
#
_entry.id   AF-A0A5S4G0D8-F1
#
_cell.length_a   1.000
_cell.length_b   1.000
_cell.length_c   1.000
_cell.angle_alpha   90.00
_cell.angle_beta   90.00
_cell.angle_gamma   90.00
#
_symmetry.space_group_name_H-M   'P 1'
#
loop_
_entity.id
_entity.type
_entity.pdbx_description
1 polymer ?
#
loop_
_entity_poly.entity_id
_entity_poly.type
_entity_poly.pdbx_seq_one_letter_code
_entity_poly.pdbx_strand_id
1 'polypeptide(L)'
;MRRRPNICDACVRLQKRSNPGAETSLDRWIPYCDAFPERVPNEIYRGGFDHRNPFEGDRGIRFEMRPGGERSLAAYESSRARQEARRSGEASDS
;
A
#
# COMPACT_ATOMS: atom_id res chain seq x y z
N MET A 1 15.77 -1.70 5.70
CA MET A 1 15.16 -1.72 4.34
C MET A 1 14.01 -0.72 4.29
N ARG A 2 13.96 0.13 3.26
CA ARG A 2 12.80 1.04 3.06
C ARG A 2 11.62 0.24 2.51
N ARG A 3 10.42 0.46 3.04
CA ARG A 3 9.17 -0.12 2.53
C ARG A 3 8.96 0.25 1.06
N ARG A 4 8.49 -0.71 0.25
CA ARG A 4 8.14 -0.47 -1.17
C ARG A 4 6.98 0.53 -1.31
N PRO A 5 6.94 1.32 -2.38
CA PRO A 5 5.76 2.12 -2.72
C PRO A 5 4.52 1.22 -2.88
N ASN A 6 3.37 1.75 -2.51
CA ASN A 6 2.07 1.09 -2.46
C ASN A 6 1.02 2.16 -2.74
N ILE A 7 -0.12 1.73 -3.27
CA ILE A 7 -1.17 2.65 -3.70
C ILE A 7 -1.78 3.46 -2.53
N CYS A 8 -1.77 2.92 -1.31
CA CYS A 8 -2.29 3.63 -0.15
C CYS A 8 -1.50 4.91 0.16
N ASP A 9 -0.21 4.99 -0.21
CA ASP A 9 0.59 6.21 -0.05
C ASP A 9 0.06 7.38 -0.88
N ALA A 10 -0.85 7.17 -1.84
CA ALA A 10 -1.54 8.21 -2.62
C ALA A 10 -3.02 8.39 -2.23
N CYS A 11 -3.53 7.60 -1.28
CA CYS A 11 -4.94 7.58 -0.92
C CYS A 11 -5.32 8.77 -0.02
N VAL A 12 -6.52 9.33 -0.22
CA VAL A 12 -7.12 10.39 0.62
C VAL A 12 -7.51 9.88 2.01
N ARG A 13 -7.80 8.60 2.13
CA ARG A 13 -8.27 7.97 3.38
C ARG A 13 -7.14 7.49 4.28
N LEU A 14 -5.90 7.42 3.79
CA LEU A 14 -4.79 6.86 4.57
C LEU A 14 -4.36 7.84 5.66
N GLN A 15 -4.46 7.37 6.90
CA GLN A 15 -4.00 8.06 8.10
C GLN A 15 -2.96 7.21 8.84
N LYS A 16 -2.23 7.84 9.76
CA LYS A 16 -1.23 7.18 10.61
C LYS A 16 -1.39 7.63 12.05
N ARG A 17 -1.41 6.68 12.98
CA ARG A 17 -1.39 6.94 14.43
C ARG A 17 -0.13 6.35 15.05
N SER A 18 0.35 6.96 16.13
CA SER A 18 1.51 6.47 16.87
C SER A 18 1.24 5.06 17.39
N ASN A 19 2.23 4.20 17.31
CA ASN A 19 2.22 2.88 17.93
C ASN A 19 3.06 2.92 19.21
N PRO A 20 2.44 3.05 20.40
CA PRO A 20 3.19 3.08 21.66
C PRO A 20 3.85 1.74 21.98
N GLY A 21 3.35 0.62 21.44
CA GLY A 21 3.94 -0.71 21.58
C GLY A 21 4.99 -1.03 20.52
N ALA A 22 5.52 -0.03 19.80
CA ALA A 22 6.54 -0.28 18.79
C ALA A 22 7.90 -0.61 19.42
N GLU A 23 8.34 -1.85 19.27
CA GLU A 23 9.67 -2.29 19.68
C GLU A 23 10.78 -1.76 18.74
N THR A 24 10.43 -1.42 17.51
CA THR A 24 11.36 -0.92 16.49
C THR A 24 10.88 0.38 15.86
N SER A 25 11.82 1.15 15.29
CA SER A 25 11.50 2.37 14.55
C SER A 25 10.62 2.13 13.31
N LEU A 26 10.63 0.90 12.78
CA LEU A 26 9.83 0.50 11.62
C LEU A 26 8.34 0.36 11.93
N ASP A 27 8.01 0.02 13.18
CA ASP A 27 6.63 -0.22 13.62
C ASP A 27 6.05 0.96 14.40
N ARG A 28 6.74 2.10 14.43
CA ARG A 28 6.34 3.34 15.12
C ARG A 28 4.96 3.88 14.72
N TRP A 29 4.49 3.54 13.52
CA TRP A 29 3.24 4.08 12.97
C TRP A 29 2.29 2.96 12.57
N ILE A 30 1.03 3.05 13.03
CA ILE A 30 -0.07 2.19 12.59
C ILE A 30 -0.79 2.91 11.44
N PRO A 31 -0.74 2.37 10.20
CA PRO A 31 -1.54 2.89 9.10
C PRO A 31 -3.00 2.43 9.26
N TYR A 32 -3.96 3.33 9.05
CA TYR A 32 -5.40 3.01 9.11
C TYR A 32 -6.18 3.91 8.14
N CYS A 33 -7.42 3.55 7.84
CA CYS A 33 -8.34 4.31 6.98
C CYS A 33 -9.79 3.90 7.23
N ASP A 34 -10.76 4.52 6.55
CA ASP A 34 -12.18 4.20 6.73
C ASP A 34 -12.54 2.74 6.38
N ALA A 35 -11.82 2.15 5.41
CA ALA A 35 -11.95 0.73 5.05
C ALA A 35 -11.45 -0.19 6.17
N PHE A 36 -10.36 0.21 6.84
CA PHE A 36 -9.72 -0.55 7.93
C PHE A 36 -9.36 0.39 9.10
N PRO A 37 -10.31 0.71 9.99
CA PRO A 37 -10.10 1.72 11.03
C PRO A 37 -9.04 1.33 12.07
N GLU A 38 -8.83 0.02 12.27
CA GLU A 38 -7.84 -0.44 13.23
C GLU A 38 -6.43 -0.47 12.66
N ARG A 39 -6.26 -1.07 11.49
CA ARG A 39 -4.98 -1.16 10.80
C ARG A 39 -5.22 -1.63 9.36
N VAL A 40 -4.57 -0.99 8.40
CA VAL A 40 -4.50 -1.49 7.02
C VAL A 40 -3.74 -2.83 7.02
N PRO A 41 -4.32 -3.93 6.49
CA PRO A 41 -3.67 -5.23 6.39
C PRO A 41 -2.29 -5.15 5.73
N ASN A 42 -1.37 -6.02 6.14
CA ASN A 42 -0.01 -6.03 5.62
C ASN A 42 0.04 -6.41 4.14
N GLU A 43 -0.90 -7.22 3.67
CA GLU A 43 -1.07 -7.63 2.27
C GLU A 43 -1.29 -6.42 1.36
N ILE A 44 -2.05 -5.44 1.86
CA ILE A 44 -2.27 -4.16 1.19
C ILE A 44 -1.09 -3.23 1.42
N TYR A 45 -0.78 -2.93 2.68
CA TYR A 45 0.16 -1.87 3.03
C TYR A 45 1.63 -2.23 2.72
N ARG A 46 2.06 -3.47 2.95
CA ARG A 46 3.44 -3.93 2.69
C ARG A 46 3.54 -4.87 1.48
N GLY A 47 2.50 -5.68 1.24
CA GLY A 47 2.43 -6.66 0.15
C GLY A 47 2.13 -6.05 -1.22
N GLY A 48 1.65 -4.80 -1.27
CA GLY A 48 1.44 -4.09 -2.53
C GLY A 48 0.18 -4.51 -3.27
N PHE A 49 -0.81 -5.10 -2.57
CA PHE A 49 -2.14 -5.32 -3.15
C PHE A 49 -2.72 -4.00 -3.65
N ASP A 50 -3.31 -4.07 -4.85
CA ASP A 50 -3.91 -2.91 -5.48
C ASP A 50 -5.31 -2.67 -4.94
N HIS A 51 -5.42 -1.78 -3.96
CA HIS A 51 -6.70 -1.47 -3.31
C HIS A 51 -7.65 -0.60 -4.16
N ARG A 52 -7.46 -0.56 -5.49
CA ARG A 52 -8.54 -0.28 -6.45
C ARG A 52 -9.46 -1.49 -6.61
N ASN A 53 -8.96 -2.69 -6.33
CA ASN A 53 -9.72 -3.92 -6.31
C ASN A 53 -10.35 -4.15 -4.92
N PRO A 54 -11.51 -4.82 -4.85
CA PRO A 54 -12.12 -5.19 -3.58
C PRO A 54 -11.18 -6.07 -2.75
N PHE A 55 -11.19 -5.87 -1.44
CA PHE A 55 -10.49 -6.69 -0.48
C PHE A 55 -11.43 -7.10 0.66
N GLU A 56 -11.26 -8.31 1.18
CA GLU A 56 -12.11 -8.80 2.27
C GLU A 56 -12.05 -7.88 3.49
N GLY A 57 -13.22 -7.39 3.94
CA GLY A 57 -13.31 -6.49 5.07
C GLY A 57 -13.08 -5.00 4.75
N ASP A 58 -12.94 -4.60 3.49
CA ASP A 58 -12.77 -3.20 3.06
C ASP A 58 -14.04 -2.34 3.20
N ARG A 59 -15.16 -2.94 3.59
CA ARG A 59 -16.49 -2.30 3.76
C ARG A 59 -16.99 -1.61 2.50
N GLY A 60 -16.55 -2.07 1.32
CA GLY A 60 -16.85 -1.47 0.03
C GLY A 60 -16.08 -0.17 -0.25
N ILE A 61 -15.14 0.22 0.61
CA ILE A 61 -14.38 1.47 0.49
C ILE A 61 -13.05 1.20 -0.21
N ARG A 62 -12.89 1.77 -1.40
CA ARG A 62 -11.72 1.56 -2.25
C ARG A 62 -10.84 2.81 -2.34
N PHE A 63 -9.72 2.66 -3.04
CA PHE A 63 -8.78 3.74 -3.30
C PHE A 63 -9.47 4.97 -3.92
N GLU A 64 -9.14 6.14 -3.38
CA GLU A 64 -9.40 7.44 -3.99
C GLU A 64 -8.16 8.29 -3.78
N MET A 65 -7.71 8.92 -4.87
CA MET A 65 -6.48 9.70 -4.86
C MET A 65 -6.69 11.00 -4.07
N ARG A 66 -5.74 11.33 -3.18
CA ARG A 66 -5.73 12.65 -2.52
C ARG A 66 -5.23 13.74 -3.47
N PRO A 67 -5.61 15.02 -3.25
CA PRO A 67 -4.93 16.15 -3.89
C PRO A 67 -3.41 16.09 -3.66
N GLY A 68 -2.60 16.19 -4.73
CA GLY A 68 -1.14 16.10 -4.65
C GLY A 68 -0.59 14.68 -4.53
N GLY A 69 -1.43 13.65 -4.71
CA GLY A 69 -1.06 12.23 -4.63
C GLY A 69 -0.34 11.68 -5.85
N GLU A 70 -0.20 12.46 -6.93
CA GLU A 70 0.23 12.00 -8.26
C GLU A 70 1.63 11.41 -8.23
N ARG A 71 2.57 12.04 -7.51
CA ARG A 71 3.94 11.51 -7.37
C ARG A 71 3.97 10.15 -6.66
N SER A 72 3.12 9.98 -5.64
CA SER A 72 3.04 8.72 -4.88
C SER A 72 2.40 7.62 -5.73
N LEU A 73 1.36 7.95 -6.50
CA LEU A 73 0.71 7.00 -7.41
C LEU A 73 1.67 6.57 -8.53
N ALA A 74 2.33 7.52 -9.19
CA ALA A 74 3.30 7.24 -10.25
C ALA A 74 4.47 6.37 -9.75
N ALA A 75 4.94 6.59 -8.51
CA ALA A 75 5.97 5.75 -7.90
C ALA A 75 5.50 4.31 -7.67
N TYR A 76 4.24 4.11 -7.24
CA TYR A 76 3.64 2.79 -7.11
C TYR A 76 3.47 2.10 -8.46
N GLU A 77 2.92 2.77 -9.47
CA GLU A 77 2.71 2.22 -10.81
C GLU A 77 4.03 1.83 -11.47
N SER A 78 5.05 2.68 -11.36
CA SER A 78 6.40 2.38 -11.82
C SER A 78 7.00 1.16 -11.11
N SER A 79 6.78 1.03 -9.80
CA SER A 79 7.26 -0.11 -9.03
C SER A 79 6.56 -1.41 -9.44
N ARG A 80 5.26 -1.36 -9.71
CA ARG A 80 4.48 -2.51 -10.17
C ARG A 80 4.87 -2.95 -11.57
N ALA A 81 4.99 -2.02 -12.50
CA ALA A 81 5.44 -2.32 -13.86
C ALA A 81 6.80 -3.04 -13.87
N ARG A 82 7.74 -2.60 -13.02
CA ARG A 82 9.04 -3.29 -12.85
C ARG A 82 8.91 -4.69 -12.28
N GLN A 83 7.98 -4.91 -11.35
CA GLN A 83 7.75 -6.24 -10.76
C GLN A 83 7.12 -7.19 -11.78
N GLU A 84 6.14 -6.71 -12.55
CA GLU A 84 5.48 -7.47 -13.61
C GLU A 84 6.48 -7.82 -14.72
N ALA A 85 7.31 -6.87 -15.17
CA ALA A 85 8.36 -7.13 -16.15
C ALA A 85 9.36 -8.20 -15.67
N ARG A 86 9.77 -8.18 -14.40
CA ARG A 86 10.64 -9.21 -13.81
C ARG A 86 9.99 -10.59 -13.83
N ARG A 87 8.73 -10.68 -13.41
CA ARG A 87 7.98 -11.95 -13.40
C ARG A 87 7.82 -12.53 -14.80
N SER A 88 7.55 -11.70 -15.80
CA SER A 88 7.44 -12.15 -17.20
C SER A 88 8.79 -12.55 -17.80
N GLY A 89 9.89 -11.90 -17.39
CA GLY A 89 11.25 -12.26 -17.80
C GLY A 89 11.71 -13.60 -17.20
N GLU A 90 11.45 -13.83 -15.91
CA GLU A 90 11.76 -15.12 -15.24
C GLU A 90 10.90 -16.28 -15.77
N ALA A 91 9.64 -16.02 -16.14
CA ALA A 91 8.77 -17.03 -16.74
C ALA A 91 9.14 -17.44 -18.18
N SER A 92 10.06 -16.71 -18.83
CA SER A 92 10.52 -16.99 -20.20
C SER A 92 11.84 -17.78 -20.25
N ASP A 93 12.45 -18.05 -19.09
CA ASP A 93 13.76 -18.71 -18.93
C ASP A 93 13.64 -20.02 -18.13
N SER A 94 12.46 -20.65 -18.12
CA SER A 94 12.14 -21.91 -17.42
C SER A 94 11.49 -22.94 -18.35
#